data_AF-A0A9W6T750-F1
#
_entry.id   AF-A0A9W6T750-F1
#
_cell.length_a   1.000
_cell.length_b   1.000
_cell.length_c   1.000
_cell.angle_alpha   90.00
_cell.angle_beta   90.00
_cell.angle_gamma   90.00
#
_symmetry.space_group_name_H-M   'P 1'
#
loop_
_entity.id
_entity.type
_entity.pdbx_description
1 polymer ?
#
loop_
_entity_poly.entity_id
_entity_poly.type
_entity_poly.pdbx_seq_one_letter_code
_entity_poly.pdbx_strand_id
1 'polypeptide(L)'
;MVPIGEIPRHIVLSADRYLCNRIIPGTRCDIVGIYTIYQSKVKNPGNSSANNVAIRNPYMKVLGIQADRDSDNGDVTTTVFSEEEEEEFIRLSRSENLYERFANSIAPSIYGNSDIKKSITCLLMGGSKKVLPDGMRLRGDINVLLLGDPGTAKSQLLKFVEKVSPIAIYTSGKGSSAAGLTASVQRDTTTRDFYLEGGAMVLADGGVVCIDEFDKMRDEDRVAIHEAMEQQTISIAKAGITTVLNSRTSVLAAANPIFGRYDDMKSPGENIDFQTTILSRFDMIFIVKDTHNQQRDMSIAYHVMNVHTNGGAANDDQVEGEIPIDKMKRYIQYCKAKCAPRLSYEASEALSSNFRLLESQRV
;
A
#
# COMPACT_ATOMS: atom_id res chain seq x y z
N MET A 1 -1.17 -14.84 -3.87
CA MET A 1 -0.41 -14.26 -2.75
C MET A 1 0.95 -14.93 -2.70
N VAL A 2 2.04 -14.15 -2.74
CA VAL A 2 3.38 -14.69 -2.47
C VAL A 2 3.46 -14.92 -0.96
N PRO A 3 3.84 -16.12 -0.48
CA PRO A 3 4.04 -16.34 0.95
C PRO A 3 5.11 -15.39 1.49
N ILE A 4 4.85 -14.81 2.66
CA ILE A 4 5.74 -13.84 3.32
C ILE A 4 7.10 -14.53 3.56
N GLY A 5 8.12 -14.13 2.80
CA GLY A 5 9.50 -14.63 2.95
C GLY A 5 10.08 -15.35 1.72
N GLU A 6 9.27 -15.68 0.70
CA GLU A 6 9.82 -16.16 -0.59
C GLU A 6 9.99 -15.00 -1.58
N ILE A 7 11.13 -14.99 -2.27
CA ILE A 7 11.38 -14.06 -3.37
C ILE A 7 10.36 -14.38 -4.49
N PRO A 8 9.66 -13.38 -5.06
CA PRO A 8 8.75 -13.59 -6.17
C PRO A 8 9.44 -14.38 -7.29
N ARG A 9 8.83 -15.49 -7.71
CA ARG A 9 9.36 -16.28 -8.82
C ARG A 9 9.08 -15.57 -10.14
N HIS A 10 10.10 -15.45 -10.97
CA HIS A 10 9.96 -14.96 -12.34
C HIS A 10 9.82 -16.15 -13.31
N ILE A 11 9.04 -15.96 -14.37
CA ILE A 11 8.90 -16.91 -15.47
C ILE A 11 9.21 -16.16 -16.77
N VAL A 12 10.00 -16.77 -17.65
CA VAL A 12 10.29 -16.19 -18.96
C VAL A 12 9.06 -16.30 -19.85
N LEU A 13 8.66 -15.18 -20.44
CA LEU A 13 7.50 -15.07 -21.32
C LEU A 13 7.98 -14.87 -22.75
N SER A 14 7.42 -15.62 -23.69
CA SER A 14 7.66 -15.43 -25.12
C SER A 14 6.38 -14.87 -25.77
N ALA A 15 6.48 -13.63 -26.25
CA ALA A 15 5.39 -12.92 -26.91
C ALA A 15 5.70 -12.75 -28.41
N ASP A 16 4.75 -13.15 -29.27
CA ASP A 16 4.90 -13.10 -30.73
C ASP A 16 4.12 -11.93 -31.35
N ARG A 17 4.71 -11.30 -32.38
CA ARG A 17 4.07 -10.34 -33.31
C ARG A 17 3.32 -9.17 -32.64
N TYR A 18 1.99 -9.26 -32.57
CA TYR A 18 1.10 -8.18 -32.16
C TYR A 18 1.07 -7.94 -30.64
N LEU A 19 1.67 -8.87 -29.88
CA LEU A 19 1.82 -8.80 -28.43
C LEU A 19 3.11 -8.07 -28.01
N CYS A 20 4.05 -7.85 -28.94
CA CYS A 20 5.28 -7.12 -28.67
C CYS A 20 5.00 -5.65 -28.35
N ASN A 21 5.78 -5.05 -27.44
CA ASN A 21 5.68 -3.65 -26.99
C ASN A 21 4.31 -3.22 -26.43
N ARG A 22 3.44 -4.15 -26.01
CA ARG A 22 2.17 -3.80 -25.34
C ARG A 22 2.30 -3.47 -23.86
N ILE A 23 3.34 -3.99 -23.21
CA ILE A 23 3.57 -3.85 -21.76
C ILE A 23 4.82 -2.98 -21.56
N ILE A 24 4.72 -2.03 -20.63
CA ILE A 24 5.85 -1.24 -20.14
C ILE A 24 6.34 -1.88 -18.82
N PRO A 25 7.66 -1.95 -18.55
CA PRO A 25 8.17 -2.42 -17.27
C PRO A 25 7.46 -1.74 -16.09
N GLY A 26 7.04 -2.53 -15.10
CA GLY A 26 6.26 -2.07 -13.95
C GLY A 26 4.73 -2.08 -14.14
N THR A 27 4.23 -2.35 -15.35
CA THR A 27 2.77 -2.48 -15.58
C THR A 27 2.29 -3.86 -15.12
N ARG A 28 1.19 -3.90 -14.36
CA ARG A 28 0.52 -5.15 -14.01
C ARG A 28 -0.21 -5.71 -15.23
N CYS A 29 -0.07 -7.01 -15.45
CA CYS A 29 -0.71 -7.67 -16.58
C CYS A 29 -1.12 -9.09 -16.20
N ASP A 30 -2.34 -9.44 -16.60
CA ASP A 30 -2.81 -10.81 -16.60
C ASP A 30 -2.45 -11.42 -17.95
N ILE A 31 -1.73 -12.53 -17.89
CA ILE A 31 -1.18 -13.17 -19.06
C ILE A 31 -1.76 -14.57 -19.17
N VAL A 32 -2.41 -14.84 -20.29
CA VAL A 32 -2.87 -16.16 -20.65
C VAL A 32 -1.87 -16.74 -21.64
N GLY A 33 -1.32 -17.91 -21.32
CA GLY A 33 -0.31 -18.54 -22.15
C GLY A 33 -0.23 -20.05 -21.94
N ILE A 34 0.49 -20.69 -22.85
CA ILE A 34 0.77 -22.13 -22.78
C ILE A 34 2.11 -22.31 -22.07
N TYR A 35 2.07 -22.96 -20.91
CA TYR A 35 3.27 -23.34 -20.18
C TYR A 35 4.04 -24.41 -20.96
N THR A 36 5.23 -24.05 -21.45
CA THR A 36 6.06 -24.92 -22.28
C THR A 36 7.43 -25.10 -21.63
N ILE A 37 8.03 -26.27 -21.81
CA ILE A 37 9.38 -26.57 -21.35
C ILE A 37 10.31 -26.66 -22.55
N TYR A 38 11.38 -25.85 -22.56
CA TYR A 38 12.45 -26.05 -23.52
C TYR A 38 13.52 -26.96 -22.92
N GLN A 39 13.92 -27.99 -23.65
CA GLN A 39 15.13 -28.73 -23.35
C GLN A 39 16.30 -28.02 -24.02
N SER A 40 17.07 -27.28 -23.23
CA SER A 40 18.36 -26.79 -23.71
C SER A 40 19.29 -27.98 -23.89
N LYS A 41 19.41 -28.46 -25.13
CA LYS A 41 20.49 -29.38 -25.51
C LYS A 41 21.78 -28.56 -25.56
N VAL A 42 22.41 -28.35 -24.41
CA VAL A 42 23.81 -27.93 -24.37
C VAL A 42 24.62 -29.12 -24.91
N LYS A 43 24.85 -29.14 -26.22
CA LYS A 43 25.82 -30.05 -26.83
C LYS A 43 27.20 -29.56 -26.42
N ASN A 44 27.73 -30.07 -25.31
CA ASN A 44 29.17 -30.07 -25.11
C ASN A 44 29.76 -31.10 -26.08
N PRO A 45 30.57 -30.69 -27.07
CA PRO A 45 31.22 -31.63 -27.98
C PRO A 45 32.38 -32.30 -27.23
N GLY A 46 32.10 -33.37 -26.46
CA GLY A 46 33.19 -34.14 -25.86
C GLY A 46 32.88 -35.10 -24.72
N ASN A 47 31.67 -35.19 -24.15
CA ASN A 47 31.45 -36.12 -23.04
C ASN A 47 30.05 -36.76 -23.06
N SER A 48 29.99 -38.02 -23.51
CA SER A 48 28.77 -38.81 -23.76
C SER A 48 28.23 -39.54 -22.52
N SER A 49 28.73 -39.24 -21.33
CA SER A 49 28.58 -40.13 -20.17
C SER A 49 28.45 -39.41 -18.82
N ALA A 50 27.99 -38.16 -18.80
CA ALA A 50 27.50 -37.53 -17.58
C ALA A 50 25.97 -37.45 -17.63
N ASN A 51 25.32 -37.95 -16.58
CA ASN A 51 23.89 -37.87 -16.30
C ASN A 51 23.48 -36.38 -16.14
N ASN A 52 23.52 -35.62 -17.23
CA ASN A 52 23.05 -34.25 -17.27
C ASN A 52 21.54 -34.33 -17.14
N VAL A 53 21.05 -34.18 -15.90
CA VAL A 53 19.67 -33.81 -15.65
C VAL A 53 19.39 -32.63 -16.56
N ALA A 54 18.67 -32.86 -17.66
CA ALA A 54 18.37 -31.84 -18.64
C ALA A 54 17.58 -30.76 -17.91
N ILE A 55 18.25 -29.66 -17.54
CA ILE A 55 17.61 -28.54 -16.88
C ILE A 55 16.62 -27.98 -17.88
N ARG A 56 15.34 -28.32 -17.67
CA ARG A 56 14.22 -27.85 -18.48
C ARG A 56 13.88 -26.47 -17.97
N ASN A 57 14.31 -25.44 -18.70
CA ASN A 57 13.91 -24.08 -18.38
C ASN A 57 12.46 -23.90 -18.83
N PRO A 58 11.53 -23.64 -17.89
CA PRO A 58 10.15 -23.36 -18.25
C PRO A 58 10.06 -21.96 -18.85
N TYR A 59 9.28 -21.84 -19.92
CA TYR A 59 8.89 -20.56 -20.47
C TYR A 59 7.41 -20.62 -20.84
N MET A 60 6.72 -19.50 -20.70
CA MET A 60 5.31 -19.42 -21.05
C MET A 60 5.17 -18.75 -22.40
N LYS A 61 4.56 -19.45 -23.36
CA LYS A 61 4.22 -18.87 -24.66
C LYS A 61 2.93 -18.09 -24.53
N VAL A 62 3.00 -16.79 -24.72
CA VAL A 62 1.89 -15.87 -24.47
C VAL A 62 0.89 -15.93 -25.63
N LEU A 63 -0.38 -16.18 -25.31
CA LEU A 63 -1.51 -16.15 -26.25
C LEU A 63 -2.25 -14.83 -26.18
N GLY A 64 -2.41 -14.29 -24.97
CA GLY A 64 -3.11 -13.04 -24.71
C GLY A 64 -2.48 -12.30 -23.53
N ILE A 65 -2.38 -10.99 -23.69
CA ILE A 65 -1.94 -10.08 -22.63
C ILE A 65 -3.09 -9.13 -22.36
N GLN A 66 -3.62 -9.18 -21.15
CA GLN A 66 -4.49 -8.16 -20.61
C GLN A 66 -3.63 -7.30 -19.68
N ALA A 67 -3.08 -6.21 -20.23
CA ALA A 67 -2.47 -5.21 -19.39
C ALA A 67 -3.57 -4.51 -18.61
N ASP A 68 -3.37 -4.34 -17.31
CA ASP A 68 -4.17 -3.45 -16.48
C ASP A 68 -3.78 -2.02 -16.90
N ARG A 69 -4.26 -1.62 -18.09
CA ARG A 69 -4.17 -0.23 -18.52
C ARG A 69 -5.07 0.52 -17.58
N ASP A 70 -4.54 1.57 -16.96
CA ASP A 70 -5.33 2.68 -16.41
C ASP A 70 -6.44 3.04 -17.41
N SER A 71 -7.59 2.38 -17.28
CA SER A 71 -8.75 2.69 -18.10
C SER A 71 -9.44 3.84 -17.40
N ASP A 72 -8.98 5.04 -17.73
CA ASP A 72 -9.72 6.29 -17.57
C ASP A 72 -11.05 6.27 -18.36
N ASN A 73 -11.34 5.17 -19.06
CA ASN A 73 -12.66 4.81 -19.59
C ASN A 73 -13.19 3.57 -18.88
N GLY A 74 -13.99 3.78 -17.82
CA GLY A 74 -15.22 3.02 -17.50
C GLY A 74 -15.22 1.48 -17.45
N ASP A 75 -14.08 0.82 -17.53
CA ASP A 75 -13.99 -0.64 -17.63
C ASP A 75 -12.68 -1.14 -16.99
N VAL A 76 -12.43 -0.70 -15.74
CA VAL A 76 -11.28 -1.11 -14.94
C VAL A 76 -11.69 -2.30 -14.07
N THR A 77 -11.02 -3.42 -14.33
CA THR A 77 -11.06 -4.67 -13.56
C THR A 77 -12.46 -5.22 -13.34
N THR A 78 -12.89 -6.12 -14.23
CA THR A 78 -13.86 -7.15 -13.90
C THR A 78 -13.27 -8.07 -12.81
N THR A 79 -13.14 -7.58 -11.58
CA THR A 79 -13.60 -8.43 -10.49
C THR A 79 -15.07 -8.66 -10.82
N VAL A 80 -15.37 -9.88 -11.24
CA VAL A 80 -16.73 -10.37 -11.42
C VAL A 80 -17.36 -10.31 -10.02
N PHE A 81 -17.82 -9.12 -9.62
CA PHE A 81 -18.68 -8.99 -8.47
C PHE A 81 -19.96 -9.69 -8.88
N SER A 82 -20.37 -10.67 -8.08
CA SER A 82 -21.71 -11.21 -8.25
C SER A 82 -22.70 -10.07 -8.05
N GLU A 83 -23.78 -10.03 -8.83
CA GLU A 83 -24.86 -9.06 -8.62
C GLU A 83 -25.35 -9.11 -7.16
N GLU A 84 -25.31 -10.29 -6.53
CA GLU A 84 -25.62 -10.50 -5.12
C GLU A 84 -24.66 -9.76 -4.17
N GLU A 85 -23.35 -9.75 -4.46
CA GLU A 85 -22.36 -9.04 -3.64
C GLU A 85 -22.51 -7.53 -3.79
N GLU A 86 -22.80 -7.06 -5.00
CA GLU A 86 -23.05 -5.64 -5.27
C GLU A 86 -24.31 -5.15 -4.54
N GLU A 87 -25.40 -5.92 -4.56
CA GLU A 87 -26.59 -5.61 -3.79
C GLU A 87 -26.33 -5.58 -2.28
N GLU A 88 -25.51 -6.49 -1.76
CA GLU A 88 -25.09 -6.49 -0.35
C GLU A 88 -24.30 -5.22 -0.01
N PHE A 89 -23.36 -4.81 -0.87
CA PHE A 89 -22.56 -3.60 -0.70
C PHE A 89 -23.40 -2.33 -0.77
N ILE A 90 -24.42 -2.28 -1.63
CA ILE A 90 -25.38 -1.17 -1.70
C ILE A 90 -26.27 -1.15 -0.45
N ARG A 91 -26.65 -2.30 0.09
CA ARG A 91 -27.42 -2.38 1.35
C ARG A 91 -26.59 -1.89 2.53
N LEU A 92 -25.32 -2.28 2.59
CA LEU A 92 -24.34 -1.81 3.58
C LEU A 92 -24.13 -0.30 3.49
N SER A 93 -24.00 0.26 2.28
CA SER A 93 -23.79 1.70 2.08
C SER A 93 -24.96 2.57 2.52
N ARG A 94 -26.18 2.01 2.55
CA ARG A 94 -27.39 2.70 3.03
C ARG A 94 -27.57 2.67 4.54
N SER A 95 -26.71 1.97 5.29
CA SER A 95 -26.80 1.92 6.75
C SER A 95 -26.26 3.21 7.39
N GLU A 96 -27.03 3.82 8.30
CA GLU A 96 -26.77 5.18 8.82
C GLU A 96 -25.52 5.34 9.70
N ASN A 97 -24.74 4.29 9.95
CA ASN A 97 -23.50 4.36 10.74
C ASN A 97 -22.33 3.61 10.09
N LEU A 98 -22.32 3.43 8.77
CA LEU A 98 -21.28 2.65 8.10
C LEU A 98 -19.87 3.16 8.44
N TYR A 99 -19.66 4.47 8.49
CA TYR A 99 -18.35 5.05 8.78
C TYR A 99 -17.80 4.63 10.15
N GLU A 100 -18.64 4.67 11.19
CA GLU A 100 -18.23 4.29 12.55
C GLU A 100 -18.13 2.78 12.71
N ARG A 101 -19.05 2.02 12.11
CA ARG A 101 -19.01 0.56 12.11
C ARG A 101 -17.76 0.04 11.40
N PHE A 102 -17.43 0.61 10.23
CA PHE A 102 -16.24 0.25 9.48
C PHE A 102 -14.97 0.62 10.25
N ALA A 103 -14.91 1.82 10.84
CA ALA A 103 -13.78 2.23 11.68
C ALA A 103 -13.62 1.31 12.91
N ASN A 104 -14.71 0.93 13.59
CA ASN A 104 -14.65 0.04 14.75
C ASN A 104 -14.26 -1.39 14.36
N SER A 105 -14.64 -1.82 13.16
CA SER A 105 -14.27 -3.12 12.60
C SER A 105 -12.79 -3.19 12.17
N ILE A 106 -12.12 -2.04 11.99
CA ILE A 106 -10.67 -1.99 11.79
C ILE A 106 -9.95 -2.24 13.12
N ALA A 107 -9.12 -3.28 13.14
CA ALA A 107 -8.32 -3.71 14.28
C ALA A 107 -9.15 -3.83 15.58
N PRO A 108 -10.07 -4.81 15.68
CA PRO A 108 -10.91 -5.01 16.86
C PRO A 108 -10.08 -5.36 18.10
N SER A 109 -8.85 -5.88 17.91
CA SER A 109 -7.91 -6.18 19.00
C SER A 109 -7.38 -4.94 19.73
N ILE A 110 -7.44 -3.75 19.12
CA ILE A 110 -6.93 -2.51 19.69
C ILE A 110 -8.10 -1.69 20.21
N TYR A 111 -8.09 -1.44 21.52
CA TYR A 111 -9.10 -0.61 22.19
C TYR A 111 -8.78 0.88 22.03
N GLY A 112 -9.80 1.67 21.69
CA GLY A 112 -9.71 3.12 21.55
C GLY A 112 -9.18 3.62 20.20
N ASN A 113 -8.72 4.88 20.18
CA ASN A 113 -8.18 5.59 19.01
C ASN A 113 -9.13 5.61 17.81
N SER A 114 -10.40 5.95 18.03
CA SER A 114 -11.41 6.05 16.97
C SER A 114 -10.98 6.97 15.83
N ASP A 115 -10.27 8.07 16.12
CA ASP A 115 -9.79 9.00 15.10
C ASP A 115 -8.73 8.37 14.18
N ILE A 116 -7.80 7.59 14.76
CA ILE A 116 -6.79 6.86 13.99
C ILE A 116 -7.47 5.81 13.11
N LYS A 117 -8.42 5.05 13.66
CA LYS A 117 -9.18 4.05 12.88
C LYS A 117 -9.97 4.71 11.75
N LYS A 118 -10.63 5.83 12.03
CA LYS A 118 -11.35 6.67 11.07
C LYS A 118 -10.43 7.17 9.94
N SER A 119 -9.21 7.62 10.26
CA SER A 119 -8.22 8.01 9.25
C SER A 119 -7.72 6.85 8.40
N ILE A 120 -7.53 5.67 9.00
CA ILE A 120 -7.14 4.46 8.28
C ILE A 120 -8.27 4.03 7.34
N THR A 121 -9.54 4.17 7.73
CA THR A 121 -10.68 3.98 6.81
C THR A 121 -10.58 4.92 5.62
N CYS A 122 -10.33 6.21 5.84
CA CYS A 122 -10.17 7.19 4.77
C CYS A 122 -8.98 6.86 3.85
N LEU A 123 -7.86 6.44 4.43
CA LEU A 123 -6.67 5.97 3.69
C LEU A 123 -6.99 4.76 2.80
N LEU A 124 -7.69 3.77 3.35
CA LEU A 124 -8.04 2.53 2.66
C LEU A 124 -8.98 2.79 1.49
N MET A 125 -9.97 3.67 1.66
CA MET A 125 -10.90 4.07 0.59
C MET A 125 -10.20 4.95 -0.46
N GLY A 126 -9.27 5.81 -0.03
CA GLY A 126 -8.58 6.76 -0.90
C GLY A 126 -9.50 7.89 -1.38
N GLY A 127 -8.92 8.83 -2.14
CA GLY A 127 -9.64 9.94 -2.75
C GLY A 127 -9.91 9.73 -4.24
N SER A 128 -10.65 10.67 -4.83
CA SER A 128 -10.90 10.69 -6.27
C SER A 128 -9.70 11.29 -7.00
N LYS A 129 -9.12 10.51 -7.92
CA LYS A 129 -8.10 10.99 -8.85
C LYS A 129 -8.76 11.95 -9.85
N LYS A 130 -8.19 13.14 -10.01
CA LYS A 130 -8.65 14.11 -11.00
C LYS A 130 -7.56 14.32 -12.03
N VAL A 131 -7.90 14.04 -13.29
CA VAL A 131 -7.10 14.44 -14.44
C VAL A 131 -7.66 15.76 -14.92
N LEU A 132 -6.82 16.81 -14.89
CA LEU A 132 -7.21 18.08 -15.49
C LEU A 132 -7.17 17.96 -17.02
N PRO A 133 -7.92 18.80 -17.75
CA PRO A 133 -7.86 18.84 -19.21
C PRO A 133 -6.47 19.16 -19.77
N ASP A 134 -5.57 19.69 -18.93
CA ASP A 134 -4.16 19.98 -19.24
C ASP A 134 -3.24 18.75 -19.07
N GLY A 135 -3.79 17.57 -18.78
CA GLY A 135 -3.02 16.33 -18.58
C GLY A 135 -2.30 16.24 -17.23
N MET A 136 -2.32 17.31 -16.42
CA MET A 136 -1.84 17.26 -15.04
C MET A 136 -2.74 16.36 -14.19
N ARG A 137 -2.13 15.41 -13.48
CA ARG A 137 -2.81 14.51 -12.55
C ARG A 137 -2.72 15.10 -11.15
N LEU A 138 -3.86 15.34 -10.53
CA LEU A 138 -3.92 15.68 -9.11
C LEU A 138 -3.89 14.40 -8.28
N ARG A 139 -3.03 14.41 -7.26
CA ARG A 139 -2.93 13.35 -6.27
C ARG A 139 -4.27 13.16 -5.54
N GLY A 140 -4.77 11.93 -5.56
CA GLY A 140 -5.98 11.52 -4.83
C GLY A 140 -5.69 10.63 -3.61
N ASP A 141 -4.43 10.22 -3.43
CA ASP A 141 -4.04 9.30 -2.37
C ASP A 141 -3.68 10.07 -1.09
N ILE A 142 -4.22 9.61 0.04
CA ILE A 142 -4.04 10.23 1.36
C ILE A 142 -2.80 9.62 2.02
N ASN A 143 -1.97 10.44 2.66
CA ASN A 143 -0.82 9.95 3.43
C ASN A 143 -1.07 10.20 4.93
N VAL A 144 -0.82 9.18 5.74
CA VAL A 144 -1.06 9.20 7.20
C VAL A 144 0.23 8.90 7.96
N LEU A 145 0.55 9.74 8.94
CA LEU A 145 1.68 9.58 9.86
C LEU A 145 1.19 9.35 11.29
N LEU A 146 1.60 8.25 11.90
CA LEU A 146 1.34 7.90 13.29
C LEU A 146 2.60 8.13 14.12
N LEU A 147 2.66 9.25 14.84
CA LEU A 147 3.68 9.54 15.84
C LEU A 147 3.18 9.06 17.21
N GLY A 148 4.02 8.45 18.02
CA GLY A 148 3.63 8.16 19.40
C GLY A 148 4.68 7.43 20.19
N ASP A 149 4.39 7.19 21.46
CA ASP A 149 5.32 6.49 22.35
C ASP A 149 5.43 4.99 21.98
N PRO A 150 6.56 4.32 22.26
CA PRO A 150 6.69 2.88 22.14
C PRO A 150 5.63 2.16 22.96
N GLY A 151 5.07 1.07 22.43
CA GLY A 151 4.05 0.28 23.12
C GLY A 151 2.60 0.67 22.82
N THR A 152 2.36 1.73 22.03
CA THR A 152 1.02 2.22 21.65
C THR A 152 0.33 1.44 20.50
N ALA A 153 0.69 0.16 20.29
CA ALA A 153 0.12 -0.73 19.26
C ALA A 153 0.18 -0.25 17.79
N LYS A 154 0.94 0.81 17.47
CA LYS A 154 1.09 1.37 16.10
C LYS A 154 1.52 0.33 15.06
N SER A 155 2.54 -0.48 15.37
CA SER A 155 3.01 -1.54 14.47
C SER A 155 1.96 -2.63 14.23
N GLN A 156 1.05 -2.88 15.19
CA GLN A 156 -0.04 -3.82 15.01
C GLN A 156 -1.14 -3.26 14.09
N LEU A 157 -1.40 -1.95 14.15
CA LEU A 157 -2.29 -1.27 13.19
C LEU A 157 -1.76 -1.41 11.77
N LEU A 158 -0.46 -1.16 11.55
CA LEU A 158 0.19 -1.31 10.23
C LEU A 158 0.01 -2.74 9.66
N LYS A 159 0.27 -3.76 10.48
CA LYS A 159 0.09 -5.17 10.10
C LYS A 159 -1.37 -5.54 9.83
N PHE A 160 -2.31 -4.91 10.53
CA PHE A 160 -3.73 -5.13 10.27
C PHE A 160 -4.14 -4.49 8.93
N VAL A 161 -3.69 -3.28 8.64
CA VAL A 161 -3.92 -2.59 7.35
C VAL A 161 -3.35 -3.39 6.19
N GLU A 162 -2.17 -4.01 6.38
CA GLU A 162 -1.57 -4.90 5.40
C GLU A 162 -2.51 -6.06 5.01
N LYS A 163 -3.21 -6.64 5.98
CA LYS A 163 -4.16 -7.75 5.75
C LYS A 163 -5.46 -7.30 5.10
N VAL A 164 -5.98 -6.13 5.50
CA VAL A 164 -7.26 -5.60 5.01
C VAL A 164 -7.15 -5.06 3.58
N SER A 165 -6.02 -4.44 3.23
CA SER A 165 -5.88 -3.81 1.93
C SER A 165 -5.84 -4.86 0.80
N PRO A 166 -6.46 -4.60 -0.37
CA PRO A 166 -6.32 -5.43 -1.56
C PRO A 166 -4.85 -5.65 -1.95
N ILE A 167 -4.08 -4.56 -1.87
CA ILE A 167 -2.66 -4.49 -2.16
C ILE A 167 -2.02 -3.71 -1.01
N ALA A 168 -1.15 -4.37 -0.25
CA ALA A 168 -0.30 -3.68 0.69
C ALA A 168 1.06 -4.33 0.79
N ILE A 169 2.06 -3.50 1.08
CA ILE A 169 3.43 -3.95 1.33
C ILE A 169 3.86 -3.36 2.66
N TYR A 170 4.20 -4.24 3.59
CA TYR A 170 4.80 -3.85 4.85
C TYR A 170 6.31 -3.80 4.73
N THR A 171 6.89 -2.70 5.20
CA THR A 171 8.33 -2.50 5.23
C THR A 171 8.77 -1.81 6.51
N SER A 172 9.99 -2.09 6.95
CA SER A 172 10.59 -1.44 8.11
C SER A 172 11.62 -0.41 7.67
N GLY A 173 11.64 0.77 8.26
CA GLY A 173 12.53 1.86 7.92
C GLY A 173 14.01 1.51 8.01
N LYS A 174 14.41 0.59 8.89
CA LYS A 174 15.80 0.07 8.95
C LYS A 174 16.12 -0.96 7.87
N GLY A 175 15.14 -1.76 7.48
CA GLY A 175 15.29 -2.84 6.49
C GLY A 175 15.09 -2.37 5.04
N SER A 176 14.57 -1.16 4.87
CA SER A 176 14.25 -0.57 3.58
C SER A 176 15.41 0.28 3.10
N SER A 177 16.16 -0.21 2.12
CA SER A 177 17.09 0.65 1.37
C SER A 177 16.35 1.42 0.27
N ALA A 178 16.91 2.52 -0.22
CA ALA A 178 16.36 3.31 -1.32
C ALA A 178 16.11 2.43 -2.55
N ALA A 179 17.02 1.49 -2.83
CA ALA A 179 16.88 0.51 -3.90
C ALA A 179 15.70 -0.46 -3.66
N GLY A 180 15.46 -0.87 -2.41
CA GLY A 180 14.34 -1.71 -2.02
C GLY A 180 12.98 -0.98 -1.98
N LEU A 181 12.97 0.33 -1.73
CA LEU A 181 11.75 1.16 -1.77
C LEU A 181 11.35 1.54 -3.19
N THR A 182 12.33 1.93 -4.01
CA THR A 182 12.08 2.51 -5.33
C THR A 182 12.12 1.46 -6.43
N ALA A 183 13.23 1.37 -7.16
CA ALA A 183 13.55 0.28 -8.05
C ALA A 183 15.07 0.22 -8.21
N SER A 184 15.58 -0.97 -8.48
CA SER A 184 17.00 -1.21 -8.69
C SER A 184 17.24 -1.74 -10.10
N VAL A 185 18.37 -1.37 -10.70
CA VAL A 185 18.79 -1.93 -11.99
C VAL A 185 19.78 -3.04 -11.67
N GLN A 186 19.42 -4.28 -12.01
CA GLN A 186 20.28 -5.43 -11.85
C GLN A 186 20.75 -5.92 -13.23
N ARG A 187 21.99 -6.38 -13.28
CA ARG A 187 22.57 -6.96 -14.50
C ARG A 187 22.50 -8.47 -14.41
N ASP A 188 21.87 -9.10 -15.39
CA ASP A 188 21.91 -10.55 -15.50
C ASP A 188 23.35 -11.00 -15.83
N THR A 189 23.82 -12.03 -15.12
CA THR A 189 25.14 -12.60 -15.33
C THR A 189 25.23 -13.42 -16.62
N THR A 190 24.10 -13.97 -17.09
CA THR A 190 24.06 -14.84 -18.27
C THR A 190 23.89 -14.05 -19.55
N THR A 191 22.85 -13.21 -19.64
CA THR A 191 22.55 -12.41 -20.84
C THR A 191 23.35 -11.10 -20.91
N ARG A 192 23.94 -10.66 -19.78
CA ARG A 192 24.59 -9.34 -19.59
C ARG A 192 23.66 -8.14 -19.79
N ASP A 193 22.37 -8.38 -19.96
CA ASP A 193 21.36 -7.34 -20.07
C ASP A 193 21.02 -6.76 -18.70
N PHE A 194 20.64 -5.49 -18.71
CA PHE A 194 20.17 -4.79 -17.52
C PHE A 194 18.65 -4.92 -17.44
N TYR A 195 18.15 -5.44 -16.33
CA TYR A 195 16.72 -5.46 -16.04
C TYR A 195 16.42 -4.62 -14.81
N LEU A 196 15.20 -4.08 -14.77
CA LEU A 196 14.72 -3.23 -13.71
C LEU A 196 13.89 -4.06 -12.73
N GLU A 197 14.30 -4.10 -11.47
CA GLU A 197 13.56 -4.72 -10.39
C GLU A 197 12.78 -3.64 -9.63
N GLY A 198 11.45 -3.78 -9.61
CA GLY A 198 10.56 -2.91 -8.85
C GLY A 198 10.74 -3.09 -7.35
N GLY A 199 10.94 -1.99 -6.63
CA GLY A 199 10.92 -1.96 -5.17
C GLY A 199 9.49 -1.92 -4.62
N ALA A 200 9.40 -1.83 -3.29
CA ALA A 200 8.15 -1.90 -2.54
C ALA A 200 7.10 -0.89 -3.02
N MET A 201 7.47 0.36 -3.34
CA MET A 201 6.51 1.37 -3.77
C MET A 201 5.95 1.10 -5.17
N VAL A 202 6.77 0.59 -6.08
CA VAL A 202 6.33 0.23 -7.44
C VAL A 202 5.44 -1.00 -7.40
N LEU A 203 5.80 -1.98 -6.56
CA LEU A 203 4.99 -3.18 -6.36
C LEU A 203 3.63 -2.87 -5.71
N ALA A 204 3.58 -1.85 -4.86
CA ALA A 204 2.36 -1.41 -4.18
C ALA A 204 1.49 -0.44 -4.98
N ASP A 205 1.75 -0.18 -6.27
CA ASP A 205 0.94 0.73 -7.11
C ASP A 205 -0.58 0.44 -6.97
N GLY A 206 -1.37 1.48 -6.74
CA GLY A 206 -2.82 1.44 -6.47
C GLY A 206 -3.21 0.96 -5.05
N GLY A 207 -2.23 0.68 -4.19
CA GLY A 207 -2.42 0.12 -2.85
C GLY A 207 -1.90 1.04 -1.73
N VAL A 208 -1.54 0.40 -0.61
CA VAL A 208 -1.02 1.07 0.59
C VAL A 208 0.38 0.55 0.92
N VAL A 209 1.33 1.44 1.17
CA VAL A 209 2.65 1.08 1.69
C VAL A 209 2.67 1.38 3.19
N CYS A 210 2.90 0.34 3.99
CA CYS A 210 3.00 0.43 5.43
C CYS A 210 4.49 0.51 5.82
N ILE A 211 4.93 1.64 6.39
CA ILE A 211 6.32 1.86 6.82
C ILE A 211 6.36 1.94 8.35
N ASP A 212 7.00 0.98 9.00
CA ASP A 212 7.29 1.04 10.44
C ASP A 212 8.68 1.65 10.73
N GLU A 213 8.88 2.22 11.91
CA GLU A 213 10.13 2.88 12.31
C GLU A 213 10.62 3.92 11.28
N PHE A 214 9.71 4.77 10.78
CA PHE A 214 10.02 5.78 9.77
C PHE A 214 11.10 6.78 10.26
N ASP A 215 11.22 6.98 11.58
CA ASP A 215 12.29 7.81 12.18
C ASP A 215 13.69 7.23 12.01
N LYS A 216 13.82 5.91 11.81
CA LYS A 216 15.10 5.19 11.70
C LYS A 216 15.62 5.03 10.28
N MET A 217 14.95 5.63 9.30
CA MET A 217 15.37 5.62 7.90
C MET A 217 16.62 6.48 7.66
N ARG A 218 17.44 6.08 6.68
CA ARG A 218 18.59 6.87 6.22
C ARG A 218 18.11 8.04 5.36
N ASP A 219 18.91 9.10 5.30
CA ASP A 219 18.55 10.30 4.53
C ASP A 219 18.45 10.03 3.02
N GLU A 220 19.26 9.13 2.46
CA GLU A 220 19.16 8.71 1.05
C GLU A 220 17.79 8.08 0.72
N ASP A 221 17.25 7.29 1.64
CA ASP A 221 15.95 6.63 1.49
C ASP A 221 14.80 7.64 1.62
N ARG A 222 14.98 8.69 2.43
CA ARG A 222 14.01 9.79 2.60
C ARG A 222 13.84 10.60 1.31
N VAL A 223 14.93 10.89 0.59
CA VAL A 223 14.89 11.62 -0.70
C VAL A 223 14.06 10.87 -1.73
N ALA A 224 14.28 9.55 -1.85
CA ALA A 224 13.50 8.69 -2.73
C ALA A 224 12.00 8.73 -2.43
N ILE A 225 11.63 8.75 -1.15
CA ILE A 225 10.23 8.86 -0.73
C ILE A 225 9.65 10.25 -1.06
N HIS A 226 10.43 11.34 -1.02
CA HIS A 226 9.91 12.68 -1.38
C HIS A 226 9.42 12.74 -2.82
N GLU A 227 10.20 12.18 -3.76
CA GLU A 227 9.82 12.12 -5.16
C GLU A 227 8.52 11.32 -5.32
N ALA A 228 8.47 10.13 -4.71
CA ALA A 228 7.34 9.23 -4.82
C ALA A 228 6.06 9.78 -4.15
N MET A 229 6.15 10.47 -3.02
CA MET A 229 4.98 11.07 -2.33
C MET A 229 4.46 12.35 -3.02
N GLU A 230 5.35 13.09 -3.70
CA GLU A 230 5.01 14.33 -4.40
C GLU A 230 4.41 14.05 -5.77
N GLN A 231 5.16 13.34 -6.61
CA GLN A 231 4.84 13.17 -8.03
C GLN A 231 4.09 11.85 -8.29
N GLN A 232 4.08 10.93 -7.33
CA GLN A 232 3.57 9.56 -7.49
C GLN A 232 4.23 8.82 -8.66
N THR A 233 5.46 9.20 -8.96
CA THR A 233 6.32 8.64 -9.98
C THR A 233 7.75 8.57 -9.47
N ILE A 234 8.49 7.57 -9.92
CA ILE A 234 9.88 7.35 -9.58
C ILE A 234 10.67 7.37 -10.89
N SER A 235 11.54 8.36 -11.04
CA SER A 235 12.44 8.48 -12.17
C SER A 235 13.75 7.76 -11.87
N ILE A 236 14.15 6.84 -12.77
CA ILE A 236 15.40 6.10 -12.65
C ILE A 236 16.23 6.36 -13.89
N ALA A 237 17.40 6.94 -13.69
CA ALA A 237 18.43 7.15 -14.69
C ALA A 237 19.71 6.42 -14.26
N LYS A 238 19.81 5.11 -14.54
CA LYS A 238 20.98 4.29 -14.18
C LYS A 238 21.34 3.32 -15.31
N ALA A 239 22.63 3.07 -15.50
CA ALA A 239 23.17 2.13 -16.49
C ALA A 239 22.65 2.33 -17.93
N GLY A 240 22.39 3.58 -18.33
CA GLY A 240 21.87 3.92 -19.67
C GLY A 240 20.35 3.72 -19.84
N ILE A 241 19.66 3.25 -18.81
CA ILE A 241 18.19 3.14 -18.78
C ILE A 241 17.65 4.41 -18.12
N THR A 242 16.83 5.14 -18.87
CA THR A 242 16.05 6.28 -18.36
C THR A 242 14.58 5.90 -18.43
N THR A 243 13.99 5.57 -17.28
CA THR A 243 12.60 5.13 -17.20
C THR A 243 11.90 5.81 -16.03
N VAL A 244 10.64 6.16 -16.22
CA VAL A 244 9.76 6.64 -15.16
C VAL A 244 8.79 5.52 -14.83
N LEU A 245 8.78 5.11 -13.57
CA LEU A 245 7.84 4.15 -13.03
C LEU A 245 6.75 4.88 -12.25
N ASN A 246 5.51 4.42 -12.36
CA ASN A 246 4.42 4.96 -11.56
C ASN A 246 4.44 4.31 -10.17
N SER A 247 4.21 5.11 -9.13
CA SER A 247 4.15 4.68 -7.73
C SER A 247 2.97 5.38 -7.03
N ARG A 248 1.76 5.11 -7.52
CA ARG A 248 0.53 5.72 -6.99
C ARG A 248 0.10 4.94 -5.77
N THR A 249 0.74 5.24 -4.65
CA THR A 249 0.56 4.53 -3.40
C THR A 249 0.22 5.48 -2.27
N SER A 250 -0.73 5.10 -1.44
CA SER A 250 -0.94 5.77 -0.16
C SER A 250 0.12 5.31 0.84
N VAL A 251 0.75 6.23 1.56
CA VAL A 251 1.76 5.91 2.56
C VAL A 251 1.14 5.97 3.96
N LEU A 252 1.25 4.87 4.70
CA LEU A 252 0.97 4.81 6.13
C LEU A 252 2.29 4.61 6.88
N ALA A 253 2.73 5.63 7.60
CA ALA A 253 3.99 5.60 8.33
C ALA A 253 3.74 5.58 9.85
N ALA A 254 4.51 4.79 10.58
CA ALA A 254 4.63 4.90 12.03
C ALA A 254 6.04 5.39 12.39
N ALA A 255 6.09 6.39 13.28
CA ALA A 255 7.32 6.97 13.77
C ALA A 255 7.29 7.08 15.30
N ASN A 256 8.46 7.04 15.90
CA ASN A 256 8.64 7.33 17.31
C ASN A 256 9.27 8.73 17.49
N PRO A 257 8.94 9.47 18.57
CA PRO A 257 9.62 10.71 18.90
C PRO A 257 11.10 10.43 19.22
N ILE A 258 11.97 11.43 19.03
CA ILE A 258 13.42 11.29 19.18
C ILE A 258 13.87 10.77 20.56
N PHE A 259 13.20 11.22 21.63
CA PHE A 259 13.51 10.82 23.00
C PHE A 259 12.74 9.57 23.44
N GLY A 260 12.02 8.92 22.53
CA GLY A 260 11.15 7.78 22.84
C GLY A 260 9.89 8.14 23.63
N ARG A 261 9.78 9.36 24.16
CA ARG A 261 8.54 9.92 24.72
C ARG A 261 8.26 11.29 24.13
N TYR A 262 6.98 11.58 23.93
CA TYR A 262 6.54 12.91 23.52
C TYR A 262 6.59 13.87 24.72
N ASP A 263 7.30 15.00 24.59
CA ASP A 263 7.42 16.02 25.64
C ASP A 263 6.57 17.24 25.29
N ASP A 264 5.53 17.50 26.08
CA ASP A 264 4.59 18.61 25.85
C ASP A 264 5.20 20.00 26.11
N MET A 265 6.34 20.07 26.81
CA MET A 265 7.03 21.34 27.06
C MET A 265 7.82 21.83 25.84
N LYS A 266 8.11 20.95 24.88
CA LYS A 266 8.83 21.30 23.65
C LYS A 266 7.88 21.51 22.50
N SER A 267 8.33 22.30 21.53
CA SER A 267 7.55 22.50 20.31
C SER A 267 7.39 21.16 19.56
N PRO A 268 6.25 20.90 18.90
CA PRO A 268 6.05 19.68 18.12
C PRO A 268 7.13 19.46 17.04
N GLY A 269 7.70 20.55 16.51
CA GLY A 269 8.79 20.49 15.53
C GLY A 269 10.14 20.05 16.12
N GLU A 270 10.40 20.30 17.40
CA GLU A 270 11.62 19.83 18.07
C GLU A 270 11.50 18.38 18.57
N ASN A 271 10.28 17.92 18.84
CA ASN A 271 10.02 16.53 19.22
C ASN A 271 10.14 15.54 18.06
N ILE A 272 10.16 16.05 16.83
CA ILE A 272 10.11 15.26 15.61
C ILE A 272 11.34 15.60 14.76
N ASP A 273 12.21 14.62 14.50
CA ASP A 273 13.38 14.76 13.62
C ASP A 273 13.02 14.65 12.13
N PHE A 274 11.96 15.32 11.71
CA PHE A 274 11.56 15.37 10.30
C PHE A 274 11.64 16.79 9.78
N GLN A 275 12.19 16.93 8.57
CA GLN A 275 12.16 18.18 7.85
C GLN A 275 10.71 18.59 7.57
N THR A 276 10.43 19.89 7.63
CA THR A 276 9.10 20.46 7.35
C THR A 276 8.58 20.07 5.96
N THR A 277 9.49 19.80 5.01
CA THR A 277 9.19 19.30 3.66
C THR A 277 8.50 17.93 3.66
N ILE A 278 8.80 17.07 4.64
CA ILE A 278 8.19 15.74 4.79
C ILE A 278 6.83 15.87 5.45
N LEU A 279 6.78 16.62 6.56
CA LEU A 279 5.55 16.81 7.32
C LEU A 279 4.45 17.43 6.47
N SER A 280 4.81 18.35 5.56
CA SER A 280 3.84 18.97 4.64
C SER A 280 3.29 18.01 3.58
N ARG A 281 3.90 16.83 3.36
CA ARG A 281 3.45 15.81 2.40
C ARG A 281 2.53 14.75 3.01
N PHE A 282 2.47 14.71 4.35
CA PHE A 282 1.50 13.91 5.10
C PHE A 282 0.25 14.74 5.30
N ASP A 283 -0.90 14.21 4.89
CA ASP A 283 -2.17 14.93 4.97
C ASP A 283 -2.76 14.82 6.38
N MET A 284 -2.53 13.69 7.05
CA MET A 284 -3.00 13.46 8.42
C MET A 284 -1.83 13.04 9.31
N ILE A 285 -1.63 13.79 10.40
CA ILE A 285 -0.60 13.50 11.40
C ILE A 285 -1.30 13.26 12.73
N PHE A 286 -1.13 12.05 13.28
CA PHE A 286 -1.67 11.69 14.58
C PHE A 286 -0.56 11.56 15.61
N ILE A 287 -0.73 12.23 16.75
CA ILE A 287 0.16 12.12 17.89
C ILE A 287 -0.55 11.28 18.96
N VAL A 288 -0.07 10.05 19.14
CA VAL A 288 -0.55 9.10 20.14
C VAL A 288 0.30 9.26 21.39
N LYS A 289 -0.27 9.94 22.38
CA LYS A 289 0.34 10.11 23.70
C LYS A 289 -0.18 9.03 24.65
N ASP A 290 0.73 8.42 25.40
CA ASP A 290 0.36 7.50 26.46
C ASP A 290 0.06 8.27 27.76
N THR A 291 -1.18 8.72 27.91
CA THR A 291 -1.66 9.35 29.15
C THR A 291 -2.15 8.28 30.12
N HIS A 292 -1.48 8.14 31.26
CA HIS A 292 -1.87 7.22 32.32
C HIS A 292 -3.24 7.61 32.89
N ASN A 293 -4.26 6.82 32.59
CA ASN A 293 -5.60 7.01 33.12
C ASN A 293 -6.15 5.65 33.56
N GLN A 294 -6.33 5.48 34.87
CA GLN A 294 -6.73 4.21 35.46
C GLN A 294 -8.01 3.62 34.86
N GLN A 295 -9.00 4.46 34.50
CA GLN A 295 -10.23 3.96 33.89
C GLN A 295 -9.99 3.41 32.48
N ARG A 296 -9.17 4.13 31.69
CA ARG A 296 -8.80 3.73 30.34
C ARG A 296 -7.92 2.48 30.39
N ASP A 297 -6.94 2.44 31.28
CA ASP A 297 -6.05 1.29 31.45
C ASP A 297 -6.83 0.04 31.89
N MET A 298 -7.81 0.19 32.78
CA MET A 298 -8.70 -0.90 33.18
C MET A 298 -9.52 -1.41 31.99
N SER A 299 -10.09 -0.51 31.17
CA SER A 299 -10.84 -0.91 29.96
C SER A 299 -9.95 -1.61 28.91
N ILE A 300 -8.71 -1.14 28.73
CA ILE A 300 -7.72 -1.78 27.85
C ILE A 300 -7.37 -3.16 28.39
N ALA A 301 -7.12 -3.29 29.69
CA ALA A 301 -6.79 -4.57 30.33
C ALA A 301 -7.93 -5.58 30.18
N TYR A 302 -9.18 -5.18 30.42
CA TYR A 302 -10.34 -6.05 30.17
C TYR A 302 -10.45 -6.48 28.72
N HIS A 303 -10.24 -5.55 27.78
CA HIS A 303 -10.28 -5.85 26.36
C HIS A 303 -9.19 -6.85 25.96
N VAL A 304 -7.95 -6.61 26.41
CA VAL A 304 -6.80 -7.49 26.15
C VAL A 304 -7.04 -8.88 26.76
N MET A 305 -7.53 -8.95 28.01
CA MET A 305 -7.89 -10.22 28.63
C MET A 305 -8.97 -10.95 27.83
N ASN A 306 -10.04 -10.28 27.42
CA ASN A 306 -11.11 -10.88 26.64
C ASN A 306 -10.61 -11.44 25.30
N VAL A 307 -9.73 -10.71 24.60
CA VAL A 307 -9.10 -11.17 23.35
C VAL A 307 -8.22 -12.41 23.58
N HIS A 308 -7.43 -12.43 24.67
CA HIS A 308 -6.54 -13.57 24.96
C HIS A 308 -7.29 -14.79 25.50
N THR A 309 -8.36 -14.60 26.28
CA THR A 309 -9.21 -15.68 26.80
C THR A 309 -10.05 -16.31 25.70
N ASN A 310 -10.62 -15.50 24.79
CA ASN A 310 -11.40 -16.00 23.66
C ASN A 310 -10.50 -16.57 22.54
N GLY A 311 -9.26 -16.11 22.42
CA GLY A 311 -8.28 -16.63 21.45
C GLY A 311 -7.88 -18.10 21.65
N GLY A 312 -8.22 -18.72 22.79
CA GLY A 312 -8.01 -20.14 23.06
C GLY A 312 -9.23 -21.04 22.86
N ALA A 313 -10.43 -20.48 22.66
CA ALA A 313 -11.69 -21.24 22.66
C ALA A 313 -12.56 -20.87 21.45
N ALA A 314 -12.31 -21.53 20.32
CA ALA A 314 -13.32 -22.03 19.37
C ALA A 314 -14.56 -21.15 19.10
N ASN A 315 -14.41 -19.85 18.86
CA ASN A 315 -15.43 -18.97 18.28
C ASN A 315 -14.75 -17.89 17.45
N ASP A 316 -14.39 -18.24 16.21
CA ASP A 316 -13.89 -17.31 15.18
C ASP A 316 -14.91 -16.18 14.88
N ASP A 317 -16.19 -16.40 15.20
CA ASP A 317 -17.30 -15.49 14.83
C ASP A 317 -17.45 -14.23 15.70
N GLN A 318 -16.74 -14.07 16.83
CA GLN A 318 -16.92 -12.92 17.74
C GLN A 318 -15.71 -11.96 17.81
N VAL A 319 -14.55 -12.36 17.30
CA VAL A 319 -13.35 -11.49 17.22
C VAL A 319 -13.15 -10.94 15.80
N GLU A 320 -13.86 -11.51 14.81
CA GLU A 320 -14.16 -10.80 13.58
C GLU A 320 -15.04 -9.59 13.91
N GLY A 321 -14.67 -8.41 13.45
CA GLY A 321 -15.57 -7.26 13.54
C GLY A 321 -16.91 -7.57 12.87
N GLU A 322 -17.91 -6.71 13.03
CA GLU A 322 -19.24 -6.87 12.40
C GLU A 322 -19.18 -7.12 10.87
N ILE A 323 -18.03 -6.88 10.23
CA ILE A 323 -17.75 -7.17 8.83
C ILE A 323 -16.50 -8.08 8.73
N PRO A 324 -16.59 -9.25 8.07
CA PRO A 324 -15.44 -10.10 7.76
C PRO A 324 -14.38 -9.36 6.95
N ILE A 325 -13.10 -9.68 7.19
CA ILE A 325 -11.96 -9.04 6.53
C ILE A 325 -12.03 -9.17 5.00
N ASP A 326 -12.46 -10.34 4.50
CA ASP A 326 -12.60 -10.58 3.06
C ASP A 326 -13.72 -9.72 2.44
N LYS A 327 -14.83 -9.54 3.16
CA LYS A 327 -15.91 -8.64 2.72
C LYS A 327 -15.44 -7.18 2.73
N MET A 328 -14.70 -6.75 3.74
CA MET A 328 -14.08 -5.41 3.77
C MET A 328 -13.16 -5.19 2.58
N LYS A 329 -12.31 -6.16 2.25
CA LYS A 329 -11.36 -6.08 1.16
C LYS A 329 -12.05 -5.91 -0.20
N ARG A 330 -13.08 -6.72 -0.47
CA ARG A 330 -13.91 -6.60 -1.68
C ARG A 330 -14.68 -5.29 -1.72
N TYR A 331 -15.22 -4.85 -0.58
CA TYR A 331 -15.94 -3.58 -0.49
C TYR A 331 -15.03 -2.38 -0.81
N ILE A 332 -13.81 -2.35 -0.26
CA ILE A 332 -12.82 -1.29 -0.57
C ILE A 332 -12.50 -1.29 -2.08
N GLN A 333 -12.31 -2.46 -2.67
CA GLN A 333 -12.04 -2.59 -4.11
C GLN A 333 -13.22 -2.09 -4.96
N TYR A 334 -14.45 -2.46 -4.57
CA TYR A 334 -15.68 -1.99 -5.22
C TYR A 334 -15.81 -0.46 -5.14
N CYS A 335 -15.59 0.14 -3.97
CA CYS A 335 -15.64 1.58 -3.78
C CYS A 335 -14.58 2.31 -4.62
N LYS A 336 -13.34 1.80 -4.68
CA LYS A 336 -12.29 2.39 -5.51
C LYS A 336 -12.57 2.31 -7.02
N ALA A 337 -13.25 1.27 -7.47
CA ALA A 337 -13.56 1.06 -8.88
C ALA A 337 -14.78 1.86 -9.35
N LYS A 338 -15.89 1.84 -8.60
CA LYS A 338 -17.16 2.45 -9.03
C LYS A 338 -17.38 3.88 -8.55
N CYS A 339 -16.79 4.29 -7.42
CA CYS A 339 -17.11 5.58 -6.81
C CYS A 339 -16.03 6.63 -7.14
N ALA A 340 -16.42 7.64 -7.91
CA ALA A 340 -15.64 8.87 -8.10
C ALA A 340 -16.45 10.08 -7.63
N PRO A 341 -16.44 10.41 -6.32
CA PRO A 341 -17.23 11.50 -5.78
C PRO A 341 -16.80 12.85 -6.36
N ARG A 342 -17.78 13.67 -6.74
CA ARG A 342 -17.56 15.07 -7.15
C ARG A 342 -17.97 16.02 -6.03
N LEU A 343 -17.18 17.06 -5.82
CA LEU A 343 -17.48 18.11 -4.87
C LEU A 343 -18.70 18.90 -5.33
N SER A 344 -19.68 19.07 -4.43
CA SER A 344 -20.79 20.00 -4.62
C SER A 344 -20.32 21.44 -4.39
N TYR A 345 -21.08 22.40 -4.90
CA TYR A 345 -20.78 23.82 -4.73
C TYR A 345 -20.81 24.23 -3.24
N GLU A 346 -21.82 23.77 -2.50
CA GLU A 346 -21.95 24.03 -1.05
C GLU A 346 -20.74 23.48 -0.25
N ALA A 347 -20.28 22.27 -0.59
CA ALA A 347 -19.10 21.69 0.05
C ALA A 347 -17.82 22.50 -0.27
N SER A 348 -17.69 23.01 -1.49
CA SER A 348 -16.55 23.86 -1.88
C SER A 348 -16.51 25.15 -1.06
N GLU A 349 -17.66 25.78 -0.81
CA GLU A 349 -17.74 27.01 -0.02
C GLU A 349 -17.35 26.75 1.45
N ALA A 350 -17.90 25.70 2.06
CA ALA A 350 -17.57 25.29 3.42
C ALA A 350 -16.09 24.91 3.59
N LEU A 351 -15.47 24.28 2.59
CA LEU A 351 -14.03 24.00 2.62
C LEU A 351 -13.20 25.28 2.52
N SER A 352 -13.61 26.22 1.67
CA SER A 352 -12.88 27.50 1.50
C SER A 352 -12.91 28.36 2.77
N SER A 353 -14.03 28.37 3.50
CA SER A 353 -14.16 29.11 4.75
C SER A 353 -13.32 28.48 5.86
N ASN A 354 -13.35 27.14 5.99
CA ASN A 354 -12.51 26.41 6.94
C ASN A 354 -11.01 26.56 6.64
N PHE A 355 -10.62 26.55 5.38
CA PHE A 355 -9.22 26.75 4.99
C PHE A 355 -8.72 28.15 5.39
N ARG A 356 -9.52 29.20 5.15
CA ARG A 356 -9.19 30.56 5.58
C ARG A 356 -9.08 30.69 7.09
N LEU A 357 -9.94 30.02 7.85
CA LEU A 357 -9.86 29.95 9.31
C LEU A 357 -8.53 29.33 9.76
N LEU A 358 -8.13 28.21 9.16
CA LEU A 358 -6.87 27.54 9.47
C LEU A 358 -5.65 28.41 9.14
N GLU A 359 -5.65 29.10 8.00
CA GLU A 359 -4.56 30.04 7.67
C GLU A 359 -4.50 31.22 8.64
N SER A 360 -5.65 31.75 9.04
CA SER A 360 -5.69 32.87 9.99
C SER A 360 -5.15 32.52 11.39
N GLN A 361 -5.25 31.24 11.79
CA GLN A 361 -4.72 30.73 13.06
C GLN A 361 -3.24 30.32 12.98
N ARG A 362 -2.66 30.30 11.78
CA ARG A 362 -1.26 29.90 11.56
C ARG A 362 -0.27 31.07 11.77
N VAL A 363 -0.78 32.30 11.85
CA VAL A 363 -0.06 33.53 12.22
C VAL A 363 -0.16 33.72 13.73
#